data_AF-A0A7G3ZK66-F1
#
_entry.id   AF-A0A7G3ZK66-F1
#
_cell.length_a   1.000
_cell.length_b   1.000
_cell.length_c   1.000
_cell.angle_alpha   90.00
_cell.angle_beta   90.00
_cell.angle_gamma   90.00
#
_symmetry.space_group_name_H-M   'P 1'
#
loop_
_entity.id
_entity.type
_entity.pdbx_description
1 polymer ?
#
loop_
_entity_poly.entity_id
_entity_poly.type
_entity_poly.pdbx_seq_one_letter_code
_entity_poly.pdbx_strand_id
1 'polypeptide(L)'
;MAMNSNIDEAKKLADEFKREGYFDKLKQKILSQELNNGEAETTIEQIIRHKVDTIVKGMVADDENLVFKNRGSTSALIESQLFKDNYKKLSEGNGALNVDEYIQEQLNDKLLRSHIKEKLEALANNNESNE
;
A
#
# COMPACT_ATOMS: atom_id res chain seq x y z
N MET A 1 -18.37 -1.18 34.39
CA MET A 1 -17.54 -0.13 33.74
C MET A 1 -16.13 -0.69 33.58
N ALA A 2 -15.80 -1.25 32.41
CA ALA A 2 -14.50 -1.91 32.15
C ALA A 2 -14.09 -1.79 30.68
N MET A 3 -14.30 -0.61 30.07
CA MET A 3 -13.99 -0.36 28.65
C MET A 3 -12.72 0.49 28.43
N ASN A 4 -12.12 1.03 29.48
CA ASN A 4 -10.98 1.96 29.32
C ASN A 4 -9.59 1.30 29.38
N SER A 5 -9.40 0.16 30.06
CA SER A 5 -8.08 -0.52 30.11
C SER A 5 -7.75 -1.23 28.80
N ASN A 6 -8.76 -1.80 28.16
CA ASN A 6 -8.61 -2.67 26.99
C ASN A 6 -8.19 -1.89 25.71
N ILE A 7 -8.60 -0.63 25.60
CA ILE A 7 -8.20 0.25 24.48
C ILE A 7 -6.70 0.55 24.54
N ASP A 8 -6.14 0.68 25.73
CA ASP A 8 -4.72 1.01 25.90
C ASP A 8 -3.83 -0.19 25.57
N GLU A 9 -4.23 -1.40 25.98
CA GLU A 9 -3.53 -2.65 25.62
C GLU A 9 -3.61 -2.94 24.12
N ALA A 10 -4.79 -2.83 23.51
CA ALA A 10 -4.95 -3.02 22.07
C ALA A 10 -4.11 -2.02 21.26
N LYS A 11 -4.03 -0.76 21.72
CA LYS A 11 -3.21 0.26 21.09
C LYS A 11 -1.72 -0.02 21.25
N LYS A 12 -1.28 -0.40 22.46
CA LYS A 12 0.11 -0.80 22.74
C LYS A 12 0.54 -1.97 21.86
N LEU A 13 -0.32 -2.99 21.73
CA LEU A 13 -0.07 -4.15 20.87
C LEU A 13 0.03 -3.76 19.39
N ALA A 14 -0.85 -2.86 18.92
CA ALA A 14 -0.80 -2.35 17.55
C ALA A 14 0.45 -1.52 17.27
N ASP A 15 0.88 -0.69 18.23
CA ASP A 15 2.09 0.12 18.11
C ASP A 15 3.35 -0.75 18.13
N GLU A 16 3.37 -1.80 18.94
CA GLU A 16 4.45 -2.79 18.97
C GLU A 16 4.51 -3.62 17.67
N PHE A 17 3.36 -4.05 17.16
CA PHE A 17 3.27 -4.71 15.86
C PHE A 17 3.84 -3.85 14.72
N LYS A 18 3.59 -2.53 14.76
CA LYS A 18 4.19 -1.57 13.81
C LYS A 18 5.68 -1.41 14.06
N ARG A 19 6.12 -1.28 15.32
CA ARG A 19 7.52 -1.09 15.71
C ARG A 19 8.43 -2.22 15.23
N GLU A 20 7.95 -3.47 15.29
CA GLU A 20 8.67 -4.66 14.78
C GLU A 20 8.70 -4.76 13.24
N GLY A 21 8.10 -3.79 12.54
CA GLY A 21 8.07 -3.70 11.08
C GLY A 21 7.16 -4.74 10.41
N TYR A 22 6.26 -5.41 11.15
CA TYR A 22 5.36 -6.39 10.56
C TYR A 22 4.40 -5.76 9.55
N PHE A 23 3.90 -4.56 9.85
CA PHE A 23 3.05 -3.81 8.93
C PHE A 23 3.75 -3.52 7.60
N ASP A 24 5.01 -3.09 7.65
CA ASP A 24 5.79 -2.79 6.44
C ASP A 24 6.11 -4.05 5.63
N LYS A 25 6.46 -5.16 6.29
CA LYS A 25 6.65 -6.47 5.65
C LYS A 25 5.38 -6.95 4.93
N LEU A 26 4.21 -6.76 5.55
CA LEU A 26 2.93 -7.14 4.94
C LEU A 26 2.60 -6.27 3.72
N LYS A 27 2.77 -4.95 3.81
CA LYS A 27 2.62 -4.06 2.65
C LYS A 27 3.55 -4.46 1.51
N GLN A 28 4.82 -4.71 1.80
CA GLN A 28 5.79 -5.13 0.79
C GLN A 28 5.37 -6.45 0.15
N LYS A 29 4.94 -7.43 0.95
CA LYS A 29 4.47 -8.72 0.43
C LYS A 29 3.29 -8.57 -0.52
N ILE A 30 2.30 -7.75 -0.16
CA ILE A 30 1.14 -7.45 -1.01
C ILE A 30 1.61 -6.79 -2.32
N LEU A 31 2.49 -5.78 -2.22
CA LEU A 31 2.96 -5.02 -3.39
C LEU A 31 3.94 -5.78 -4.30
N SER A 32 4.58 -6.82 -3.79
CA SER A 32 5.51 -7.66 -4.55
C SER A 32 4.86 -8.95 -5.09
N GLN A 33 3.56 -9.15 -4.85
CA GLN A 33 2.87 -10.35 -5.33
C GLN A 33 2.68 -10.30 -6.86
N GLU A 34 2.97 -11.41 -7.51
CA GLU A 34 2.74 -11.59 -8.94
C GLU A 34 1.24 -11.71 -9.22
N LEU A 35 0.76 -11.01 -10.25
CA LEU A 35 -0.61 -11.13 -10.71
C LEU A 35 -0.71 -12.26 -11.74
N ASN A 36 -1.40 -13.33 -11.39
CA ASN A 36 -1.66 -14.47 -12.29
C ASN A 36 -2.75 -14.14 -13.33
N ASN A 37 -2.55 -13.10 -14.14
CA ASN A 37 -3.51 -12.64 -15.14
C ASN A 37 -3.13 -12.99 -16.60
N GLY A 38 -2.26 -13.98 -16.81
CA GLY A 38 -1.99 -14.54 -18.14
C GLY A 38 -1.09 -13.69 -19.04
N GLU A 39 -0.71 -12.49 -18.62
CA GLU A 39 0.42 -11.75 -19.19
C GLU A 39 1.61 -11.85 -18.21
N ALA A 40 2.81 -12.04 -18.77
CA ALA A 40 4.03 -12.47 -18.08
C ALA A 40 4.26 -11.79 -16.71
N GLU A 41 4.63 -12.60 -15.71
CA GLU A 41 5.27 -12.28 -14.42
C GLU A 41 5.53 -10.78 -14.16
N THR A 42 4.46 -10.02 -13.90
CA THR A 42 4.58 -8.60 -13.55
C THR A 42 3.95 -8.41 -12.19
N THR A 43 4.71 -7.86 -11.25
CA THR A 43 4.20 -7.52 -9.92
C THR A 43 3.26 -6.32 -9.99
N ILE A 44 2.37 -6.19 -9.01
CA ILE A 44 1.51 -5.00 -8.88
C ILE A 44 2.35 -3.71 -8.81
N GLU A 45 3.51 -3.73 -8.14
CA GLU A 45 4.45 -2.60 -8.13
C GLU A 45 4.91 -2.21 -9.53
N GLN A 46 5.30 -3.18 -10.36
CA GLN A 46 5.77 -2.94 -11.72
C GLN A 46 4.67 -2.37 -12.61
N ILE A 47 3.42 -2.84 -12.46
CA ILE A 47 2.25 -2.31 -13.18
C ILE A 47 1.99 -0.85 -12.80
N ILE A 48 1.98 -0.55 -11.49
CA ILE A 48 1.80 0.81 -10.99
C ILE A 48 2.91 1.72 -11.54
N ARG A 49 4.16 1.27 -11.47
CA ARG A 49 5.32 2.02 -12.00
C ARG A 49 5.17 2.33 -13.49
N HIS A 50 4.82 1.34 -14.30
CA HIS A 50 4.67 1.53 -15.74
C HIS A 50 3.52 2.49 -16.09
N LYS A 51 2.40 2.42 -15.36
CA LYS A 51 1.29 3.35 -15.53
C LYS A 51 1.66 4.77 -15.12
N VAL A 52 2.33 4.94 -13.98
CA VAL A 52 2.82 6.25 -13.55
C VAL A 52 3.76 6.84 -14.62
N ASP A 53 4.70 6.05 -15.14
CA ASP A 53 5.58 6.49 -16.23
C ASP A 53 4.80 6.94 -17.47
N THR A 54 3.74 6.22 -17.83
CA THR A 54 2.88 6.57 -18.97
C THR A 54 2.13 7.87 -18.73
N ILE A 55 1.58 8.06 -17.52
CA ILE A 55 0.87 9.29 -17.14
C ILE A 55 1.82 10.48 -17.13
N VAL A 56 3.02 10.31 -16.56
CA VAL A 56 4.06 11.35 -16.51
C VAL A 56 4.47 11.75 -17.93
N LYS A 57 4.71 10.78 -18.82
CA LYS A 57 5.02 11.05 -20.22
C LYS A 57 3.90 11.84 -20.92
N GLY A 58 2.64 11.49 -20.67
CA GLY A 58 1.48 12.23 -21.18
C GLY A 58 1.47 13.67 -20.66
N MET A 59 1.64 13.87 -19.35
CA MET A 59 1.67 15.20 -18.74
C MET A 59 2.83 16.07 -19.28
N VAL A 60 3.99 15.47 -19.53
CA VAL A 60 5.14 16.17 -20.13
C VAL A 60 4.90 16.50 -21.60
N ALA A 61 4.23 15.63 -22.36
CA ALA A 61 3.85 15.93 -23.74
C ALA A 61 2.84 17.09 -23.82
N ASP A 62 1.94 17.20 -22.82
CA ASP A 62 0.96 18.29 -22.72
C ASP A 62 1.58 19.61 -22.23
N ASP A 63 2.59 19.57 -21.35
CA ASP A 63 3.36 20.74 -20.91
C ASP A 63 4.86 20.40 -20.77
N GLU A 64 5.62 20.72 -21.83
CA GLU A 64 7.07 20.51 -21.87
C GLU A 64 7.82 21.32 -20.79
N ASN A 65 7.22 22.39 -20.26
CA ASN A 65 7.84 23.20 -19.19
C ASN A 65 8.02 22.41 -17.89
N LEU A 66 7.32 21.27 -17.72
CA LEU A 66 7.49 20.38 -16.57
C LEU A 66 8.90 19.76 -16.51
N VAL A 67 9.56 19.56 -17.66
CA VAL A 67 10.93 19.01 -17.74
C VAL A 67 11.97 20.03 -17.27
N PHE A 68 11.67 21.32 -17.44
CA PHE A 68 12.56 22.42 -17.08
C PHE A 68 12.40 22.90 -15.63
N LYS A 69 11.38 22.42 -14.91
CA LYS A 69 11.18 22.68 -13.48
C LYS A 69 12.06 21.77 -12.62
N ASN A 70 12.27 22.17 -11.35
CA ASN A 70 13.00 21.35 -10.40
C ASN A 70 12.30 19.98 -10.25
N ARG A 71 13.08 18.89 -10.38
CA ARG A 71 12.59 17.50 -10.28
C ARG A 71 11.71 17.28 -9.06
N GLY A 72 12.07 17.83 -7.90
CA GLY A 72 11.28 17.68 -6.68
C GLY A 72 9.90 18.35 -6.77
N SER A 73 9.82 19.54 -7.39
CA SER A 73 8.56 20.27 -7.57
C SER A 73 7.66 19.61 -8.62
N THR A 74 8.25 19.09 -9.69
CA THR A 74 7.52 18.36 -10.73
C THR A 74 6.95 17.04 -10.19
N SER A 75 7.75 16.27 -9.43
CA SER A 75 7.27 15.05 -8.75
C SER A 75 6.11 15.35 -7.79
N ALA A 76 6.23 16.37 -6.94
CA ALA A 76 5.16 16.75 -6.01
C ALA A 76 3.86 17.17 -6.72
N LEU A 77 3.97 17.86 -7.87
CA LEU A 77 2.81 18.27 -8.67
C LEU A 77 2.11 17.06 -9.28
N ILE A 78 2.88 16.13 -9.85
CA ILE A 78 2.36 14.89 -10.45
C ILE A 78 1.70 14.02 -9.38
N GLU A 79 2.37 13.82 -8.24
CA GLU A 79 1.81 13.09 -7.09
C GLU A 79 0.52 13.74 -6.60
N SER A 80 0.49 15.06 -6.46
CA SER A 80 -0.72 15.79 -6.05
C SER A 80 -1.87 15.56 -7.04
N GLN A 81 -1.58 15.51 -8.33
CA GLN A 81 -2.60 15.31 -9.36
C GLN A 81 -3.15 13.88 -9.35
N LEU A 82 -2.28 12.87 -9.23
CA LEU A 82 -2.67 11.47 -9.08
C LEU A 82 -3.43 11.22 -7.77
N PHE A 83 -3.05 11.88 -6.68
CA PHE A 83 -3.73 11.74 -5.40
C PHE A 83 -5.11 12.41 -5.42
N LYS A 84 -5.23 13.59 -6.04
CA LYS A 84 -6.50 14.35 -6.12
C LYS A 84 -7.59 13.61 -6.90
N ASP A 85 -7.22 12.77 -7.86
CA ASP A 85 -8.17 11.93 -8.59
C ASP A 85 -8.34 10.53 -7.96
N ASN A 86 -7.86 10.32 -6.74
CA ASN A 86 -7.86 9.04 -6.03
C ASN A 86 -7.29 7.91 -6.89
N TYR A 87 -6.20 8.19 -7.60
CA TYR A 87 -5.54 7.26 -8.51
C TYR A 87 -6.44 6.74 -9.63
N LYS A 88 -7.54 7.43 -9.95
CA LYS A 88 -8.50 6.99 -10.97
C LYS A 88 -7.82 6.77 -12.33
N LYS A 89 -6.80 7.56 -12.66
CA LYS A 89 -6.00 7.38 -13.88
C LYS A 89 -5.28 6.02 -13.95
N LEU A 90 -5.00 5.38 -12.80
CA LEU A 90 -4.44 4.02 -12.79
C LEU A 90 -5.48 2.97 -13.21
N SER A 91 -6.76 3.24 -12.95
CA SER A 91 -7.89 2.37 -13.29
C SER A 91 -8.39 2.51 -14.74
N GLU A 92 -7.83 3.45 -15.52
CA GLU A 92 -8.24 3.73 -16.90
C GLU A 92 -7.26 3.10 -17.92
N GLY A 93 -7.75 2.76 -19.12
CA GLY A 93 -6.95 2.27 -20.26
C GLY A 93 -6.57 0.78 -20.23
N ASN A 94 -5.70 0.35 -21.15
CA ASN A 94 -5.18 -1.02 -21.19
C ASN A 94 -4.34 -1.33 -19.93
N GLY A 95 -4.45 -2.56 -19.42
CA GLY A 95 -3.84 -2.96 -18.15
C GLY A 95 -4.41 -2.23 -16.94
N ALA A 96 -5.66 -1.74 -17.02
CA ALA A 96 -6.39 -1.08 -15.94
C ALA A 96 -6.21 -1.81 -14.61
N LEU A 97 -5.79 -1.06 -13.58
CA LEU A 97 -5.64 -1.58 -12.24
C LEU A 97 -6.48 -0.75 -11.30
N ASN A 98 -7.53 -1.36 -10.76
CA ASN A 98 -8.27 -0.78 -9.66
C ASN A 98 -7.52 -1.06 -8.36
N VAL A 99 -6.62 -0.13 -8.01
CA VAL A 99 -5.75 -0.26 -6.83
C VAL A 99 -6.56 -0.40 -5.55
N ASP A 100 -7.67 0.33 -5.42
CA ASP A 100 -8.53 0.27 -4.24
C ASP A 100 -9.19 -1.10 -4.11
N GLU A 101 -9.74 -1.63 -5.20
CA GLU A 101 -10.33 -2.97 -5.23
C GLU A 101 -9.29 -4.05 -4.91
N TYR A 102 -8.11 -3.97 -5.53
CA TYR A 102 -7.00 -4.90 -5.24
C TYR A 102 -6.59 -4.86 -3.76
N ILE A 103 -6.43 -3.67 -3.17
CA ILE A 103 -6.11 -3.54 -1.74
C ILE A 103 -7.22 -4.13 -0.89
N GLN A 104 -8.49 -3.87 -1.21
CA GLN A 104 -9.62 -4.42 -0.46
C GLN A 104 -9.68 -5.95 -0.56
N GLU A 105 -9.43 -6.53 -1.73
CA GLU A 105 -9.33 -7.99 -1.91
C GLU A 105 -8.25 -8.58 -1.01
N GLN A 106 -7.04 -8.00 -1.02
CA GLN A 106 -5.93 -8.46 -0.19
C GLN A 106 -6.22 -8.30 1.31
N LEU A 107 -6.83 -7.18 1.73
CA LEU A 107 -7.23 -6.96 3.14
C LEU A 107 -8.38 -7.88 3.60
N ASN A 108 -9.16 -8.41 2.66
CA ASN A 108 -10.21 -9.38 2.92
C ASN A 108 -9.74 -10.84 2.82
N ASP A 109 -8.47 -11.08 2.46
CA ASP A 109 -7.88 -12.41 2.50
C ASP A 109 -7.88 -12.97 3.93
N LYS A 110 -8.56 -14.11 4.10
CA LYS A 110 -8.66 -14.82 5.37
C LYS A 110 -7.29 -15.28 5.87
N LEU A 111 -6.39 -15.67 4.97
CA LEU A 111 -5.04 -16.10 5.34
C LEU A 111 -4.21 -14.93 5.87
N LEU A 112 -4.30 -13.76 5.24
CA LEU A 112 -3.66 -12.55 5.72
C LEU A 112 -4.16 -12.20 7.13
N ARG A 113 -5.48 -12.22 7.35
CA ARG A 113 -6.08 -11.94 8.65
C ARG A 113 -5.66 -12.93 9.72
N SER A 114 -5.61 -14.22 9.39
CA SER A 114 -5.12 -15.26 10.30
C SER A 114 -3.66 -15.02 10.69
N HIS A 115 -2.78 -14.74 9.73
CA HIS A 115 -1.38 -14.44 10.04
C HIS A 115 -1.20 -13.20 10.91
N ILE A 116 -1.98 -12.13 10.66
CA ILE A 116 -1.97 -10.94 11.52
C ILE A 116 -2.40 -11.32 12.94
N LYS A 117 -3.47 -12.10 13.09
CA LYS A 117 -3.97 -12.56 14.38
C LYS A 117 -2.93 -13.38 15.14
N GLU A 118 -2.33 -14.37 14.50
CA GLU A 118 -1.29 -15.22 15.10
C GLU A 118 -0.09 -14.40 15.60
N LYS A 119 0.32 -13.37 14.85
CA LYS A 119 1.41 -12.48 15.26
C LYS A 119 1.04 -11.59 16.43
N LEU A 120 -0.19 -11.06 16.45
CA LEU A 120 -0.69 -10.26 17.57
C LEU A 120 -0.82 -11.12 18.84
N GLU A 121 -1.32 -12.35 18.72
CA GLU A 121 -1.41 -13.30 19.83
C GLU A 121 -0.02 -13.66 20.38
N ALA A 122 0.96 -13.91 19.50
CA ALA A 122 2.33 -14.17 19.93
C ALA A 122 2.95 -12.97 20.66
N LEU A 123 2.69 -11.73 20.20
CA LEU A 123 3.16 -10.51 20.88
C LEU A 123 2.48 -10.32 22.24
N ALA A 124 1.17 -10.61 22.34
CA ALA A 124 0.43 -10.50 23.60
C ALA A 124 0.98 -11.50 24.63
N ASN A 125 1.18 -12.77 24.24
CA ASN A 125 1.70 -13.80 25.12
C ASN A 125 3.15 -13.53 25.57
N ASN A 126 3.96 -12.92 24.70
CA ASN A 126 5.33 -12.52 25.05
C ASN A 126 5.39 -11.32 26.01
N ASN A 127 4.38 -10.44 25.97
CA ASN A 127 4.26 -9.34 26.91
C ASN A 127 3.79 -9.82 28.30
N GLU A 128 2.89 -10.80 28.36
CA GLU A 128 2.48 -11.44 29.63
C GLU A 128 3.59 -12.27 30.29
N SER A 129 4.56 -12.76 29.53
CA SER A 129 5.68 -13.58 30.04
C SER A 129 6.85 -12.77 30.62
N ASN A 130 6.83 -11.45 30.46
CA ASN A 130 7.87 -10.52 30.94
C ASN A 130 7.39 -9.62 32.10
N GLU A 131 6.19 -9.86 32.64
CA GLU A 131 5.70 -9.29 33.90
C GLU A 131 5.85 -10.30 35.05
#